data_AF-A0A2M8DSE4-F1
#
_entry.id   AF-A0A2M8DSE4-F1
#
_cell.length_a   1.000
_cell.length_b   1.000
_cell.length_c   1.000
_cell.angle_alpha   90.00
_cell.angle_beta   90.00
_cell.angle_gamma   90.00
#
_symmetry.space_group_name_H-M   'P 1'
#
loop_
_entity.id
_entity.type
_entity.pdbx_description
1 polymer ?
#
loop_
_entity_poly.entity_id
_entity_poly.type
_entity_poly.pdbx_seq_one_letter_code
_entity_poly.pdbx_strand_id
1 'polypeptide(L)'
;MMTMNDREEMMKRLFFLVYLYYGFLVGQNWQPVYELYNNSIHDHFYTMNTAEVNQAISSMNYVSNGICYYWSSVNFGGAAAIYRLWHDSDHFYTTSITERDNCVNNGYINEGIVGYLSTSSANGLAGWYRLYHDGLDDHAYP
;
A
#
# COMPACT_ATOMS: atom_id res chain seq x y z
N MET A 1 -41.01 -0.08 28.58
CA MET A 1 -39.86 -0.77 29.22
C MET A 1 -39.43 -1.89 28.30
N MET A 2 -38.18 -1.93 27.86
CA MET A 2 -37.69 -2.95 26.91
C MET A 2 -37.74 -4.35 27.55
N THR A 3 -38.25 -5.36 26.83
CA THR A 3 -38.38 -6.71 27.39
C THR A 3 -37.03 -7.40 27.49
N MET A 4 -36.95 -8.51 28.23
CA MET A 4 -35.71 -9.26 28.38
C MET A 4 -35.24 -9.88 27.05
N ASN A 5 -36.18 -10.37 26.23
CA ASN A 5 -35.89 -10.85 24.87
C ASN A 5 -35.36 -9.73 23.97
N ASP A 6 -35.94 -8.53 24.05
CA ASP A 6 -35.46 -7.39 23.24
C ASP A 6 -34.01 -7.04 23.60
N ARG A 7 -33.67 -7.04 24.90
CA ARG A 7 -32.30 -6.81 25.37
C ARG A 7 -31.35 -7.90 24.90
N GLU A 8 -31.78 -9.16 24.92
CA GLU A 8 -30.96 -10.29 24.48
C GLU A 8 -30.68 -10.24 22.97
N GLU A 9 -31.69 -9.93 22.15
CA GLU A 9 -31.54 -9.73 20.71
C GLU A 9 -30.67 -8.51 20.39
N MET A 10 -30.81 -7.42 21.14
CA MET A 10 -29.95 -6.24 21.00
C MET A 10 -28.49 -6.59 21.31
N MET A 11 -28.23 -7.37 22.36
CA MET A 11 -26.88 -7.79 22.70
C MET A 11 -26.30 -8.74 21.64
N LYS A 12 -27.07 -9.69 21.10
CA LYS A 12 -26.62 -10.56 19.99
C LYS A 12 -26.24 -9.75 18.75
N ARG A 13 -27.04 -8.73 18.40
CA ARG A 13 -26.72 -7.78 17.30
C ARG A 13 -25.47 -6.97 17.61
N LEU A 14 -25.30 -6.50 18.84
CA LEU A 14 -24.11 -5.77 19.26
C LEU A 14 -22.86 -6.66 19.17
N PHE A 15 -22.93 -7.89 19.69
CA PHE A 15 -21.84 -8.87 19.62
C PHE A 15 -21.51 -9.24 18.16
N PHE A 16 -22.51 -9.41 17.32
CA PHE A 16 -22.31 -9.67 15.89
C PHE A 16 -21.66 -8.48 15.17
N LEU A 17 -22.11 -7.25 15.44
CA LEU A 17 -21.50 -6.03 14.89
C LEU A 17 -20.06 -5.83 15.38
N VAL A 18 -19.81 -6.07 16.66
CA VAL A 18 -18.47 -6.02 17.26
C VAL A 18 -17.56 -7.07 16.63
N TYR A 19 -18.05 -8.30 16.42
CA TYR A 19 -17.30 -9.37 15.77
C TYR A 19 -17.00 -9.06 14.29
N LEU A 20 -17.97 -8.52 13.55
CA LEU A 20 -17.76 -8.06 12.18
C LEU A 20 -16.74 -6.92 12.11
N TYR A 21 -16.78 -5.97 13.05
CA TYR A 21 -15.85 -4.85 13.12
C TYR A 21 -14.42 -5.28 13.45
N TYR A 22 -14.24 -6.13 14.47
CA TYR A 22 -12.93 -6.67 14.81
C TYR A 22 -12.40 -7.61 13.72
N GLY A 23 -13.26 -8.43 13.12
CA GLY A 23 -12.91 -9.32 12.00
C GLY A 23 -12.47 -8.56 10.74
N PHE A 24 -13.05 -7.38 10.48
CA PHE A 24 -12.65 -6.49 9.39
C PHE A 24 -11.30 -5.82 9.67
N LEU A 25 -11.10 -5.25 10.87
CA LEU A 25 -9.87 -4.54 11.22
C LEU A 25 -8.64 -5.46 11.33
N VAL A 26 -8.79 -6.68 11.86
CA VAL A 26 -7.68 -7.66 11.90
C VAL A 26 -7.43 -8.31 10.54
N GLY A 27 -8.37 -8.22 9.60
CA GLY A 27 -8.27 -8.80 8.26
C GLY A 27 -7.47 -7.98 7.25
N GLN A 28 -7.03 -6.75 7.59
CA GLN A 28 -6.36 -5.81 6.68
C GLN A 28 -4.89 -5.54 7.03
N ASN A 29 -4.31 -6.23 8.02
CA ASN A 29 -2.93 -6.10 8.51
C ASN A 29 -2.07 -4.94 7.91
N TRP A 30 -2.34 -3.72 8.37
CA TRP A 30 -1.70 -2.49 7.90
C TRP A 30 -0.27 -2.40 8.43
N GLN A 31 0.68 -2.20 7.52
CA GLN A 31 2.11 -2.13 7.81
C GLN A 31 2.67 -0.78 7.33
N PRO A 32 3.66 -0.21 8.03
CA PRO A 32 4.28 1.04 7.61
C PRO A 32 5.05 0.84 6.29
N VAL A 33 4.97 1.83 5.42
CA VAL A 33 5.72 1.91 4.17
C VAL A 33 6.82 2.93 4.35
N TYR A 34 8.05 2.53 4.09
CA TYR A 34 9.21 3.40 4.11
C TYR A 34 9.43 3.96 2.72
N GLU A 35 9.64 5.28 2.65
CA GLU A 35 10.21 5.92 1.47
C GLU A 35 11.72 5.95 1.63
N LEU A 36 12.42 5.56 0.58
CA LEU A 36 13.85 5.76 0.44
C LEU A 36 14.12 6.49 -0.87
N TYR A 37 15.13 7.35 -0.86
CA TYR A 37 15.53 8.13 -2.02
C TYR A 37 17.00 7.93 -2.36
N ASN A 38 17.31 7.74 -3.65
CA ASN A 38 18.68 7.73 -4.15
C ASN A 38 18.91 8.90 -5.10
N ASN A 39 19.60 9.94 -4.60
CA ASN A 39 19.87 11.16 -5.36
C ASN A 39 20.79 10.94 -6.59
N SER A 40 21.55 9.85 -6.66
CA SER A 40 22.43 9.61 -7.81
C SER A 40 21.67 9.13 -9.04
N ILE A 41 20.57 8.39 -8.83
CA ILE A 41 19.73 7.85 -9.90
C ILE A 41 18.34 8.51 -9.95
N HIS A 42 18.04 9.41 -9.00
CA HIS A 42 16.75 10.08 -8.84
C HIS A 42 15.58 9.11 -8.69
N ASP A 43 15.76 8.06 -7.88
CA ASP A 43 14.74 7.02 -7.67
C ASP A 43 14.12 7.09 -6.27
N HIS A 44 12.79 6.92 -6.24
CA HIS A 44 12.02 6.71 -5.02
C HIS A 44 11.67 5.22 -4.84
N PHE A 45 12.22 4.61 -3.80
CA PHE A 45 11.95 3.23 -3.44
C PHE A 45 11.02 3.15 -2.23
N TYR A 46 9.82 2.60 -2.44
CA TYR A 46 8.80 2.35 -1.41
C TYR A 46 8.72 0.87 -1.05
N THR A 47 8.80 0.56 0.25
CA THR A 47 8.69 -0.82 0.75
C THR A 47 8.18 -0.91 2.20
N MET A 48 7.44 -1.99 2.51
CA MET A 48 7.12 -2.40 3.89
C MET A 48 8.17 -3.36 4.48
N ASN A 49 9.10 -3.87 3.66
CA ASN A 49 10.07 -4.88 4.06
C ASN A 49 11.31 -4.21 4.64
N THR A 50 11.49 -4.33 5.95
CA THR A 50 12.66 -3.76 6.65
C THR A 50 13.99 -4.38 6.22
N ALA A 51 14.01 -5.59 5.67
CA ALA A 51 15.22 -6.16 5.08
C ALA A 51 15.61 -5.43 3.79
N GLU A 52 14.64 -5.06 2.94
CA GLU A 52 14.88 -4.24 1.74
C GLU A 52 15.37 -2.83 2.13
N VAL A 53 14.78 -2.21 3.16
CA VAL A 53 15.25 -0.93 3.72
C VAL A 53 16.73 -1.03 4.11
N ASN A 54 17.09 -2.04 4.90
CA ASN A 54 18.46 -2.23 5.38
C ASN A 54 19.44 -2.49 4.23
N GLN A 55 19.04 -3.28 3.23
CA GLN A 55 19.86 -3.55 2.05
C GLN A 55 20.06 -2.29 1.20
N ALA A 56 19.01 -1.53 0.96
CA ALA A 56 19.06 -0.32 0.15
C ALA A 56 19.98 0.74 0.77
N ILE A 57 19.88 0.94 2.09
CA ILE A 57 20.73 1.88 2.84
C ILE A 57 22.18 1.42 2.87
N SER A 58 22.42 0.13 3.16
CA SER A 58 23.78 -0.38 3.37
C SER A 58 24.57 -0.54 2.08
N SER A 59 23.90 -0.78 0.95
CA SER A 59 24.56 -1.30 -0.26
C SER A 59 24.18 -0.57 -1.54
N MET A 60 23.13 0.27 -1.54
CA MET A 60 22.56 0.82 -2.78
C MET A 60 22.44 2.36 -2.76
N ASN A 61 23.08 3.05 -1.81
CA ASN A 61 23.13 4.51 -1.70
C ASN A 61 21.77 5.20 -1.50
N TYR A 62 20.77 4.47 -0.99
CA TYR A 62 19.49 5.07 -0.61
C TYR A 62 19.55 5.71 0.77
N VAL A 63 18.85 6.83 0.92
CA VAL A 63 18.61 7.49 2.22
C VAL A 63 17.13 7.32 2.57
N SER A 64 16.85 6.90 3.81
CA SER A 64 15.46 6.77 4.25
C SER A 64 14.85 8.13 4.62
N ASN A 65 13.69 8.42 4.05
CA ASN A 65 12.84 9.55 4.43
C ASN A 65 11.85 9.19 5.55
N GLY A 66 11.89 7.94 6.04
CA GLY A 66 11.00 7.43 7.08
C GLY A 66 9.69 6.88 6.53
N ILE A 67 8.69 6.79 7.40
CA ILE A 67 7.38 6.21 7.09
C ILE A 67 6.53 7.25 6.35
N CYS A 68 6.02 6.89 5.17
CA CYS A 68 5.21 7.76 4.32
C CYS A 68 3.74 7.29 4.25
N TYR A 69 3.48 5.97 4.23
CA TYR A 69 2.13 5.39 4.18
C TYR A 69 1.97 4.18 5.09
N TYR A 70 0.74 3.66 5.06
CA TYR A 70 0.44 2.29 5.46
C TYR A 70 -0.21 1.57 4.29
N TRP A 71 0.33 0.41 3.93
CA TRP A 71 -0.31 -0.52 3.02
C TRP A 71 -0.74 -1.75 3.79
N SER A 72 -1.80 -2.40 3.34
CA SER A 72 -2.14 -3.71 3.86
C SER A 72 -1.17 -4.74 3.28
N SER A 73 -0.64 -5.60 4.15
CA SER A 73 0.14 -6.78 3.74
C SER A 73 -0.73 -7.95 3.26
N VAL A 74 -2.05 -7.83 3.40
CA VAL A 74 -3.03 -8.88 3.06
C VAL A 74 -4.13 -8.32 2.14
N ASN A 75 -4.58 -9.12 1.19
CA ASN A 75 -5.71 -8.73 0.35
C ASN A 75 -7.01 -8.73 1.17
N PHE A 76 -7.91 -7.78 0.89
CA PHE A 76 -9.22 -7.69 1.55
C PHE A 76 -10.29 -7.22 0.57
N GLY A 77 -11.57 -7.37 0.96
CA GLY A 77 -12.70 -6.94 0.15
C GLY A 77 -12.69 -5.43 -0.09
N GLY A 78 -12.60 -5.01 -1.35
CA GLY A 78 -12.47 -3.59 -1.71
C GLY A 78 -11.04 -3.07 -1.64
N ALA A 79 -10.04 -3.94 -1.83
CA ALA A 79 -8.64 -3.54 -1.98
C ALA A 79 -8.17 -3.58 -3.43
N ALA A 80 -7.21 -2.72 -3.78
CA ALA A 80 -6.44 -2.79 -5.00
C ALA A 80 -4.99 -3.20 -4.65
N ALA A 81 -4.45 -4.15 -5.41
CA ALA A 81 -3.05 -4.55 -5.30
C ALA A 81 -2.15 -3.44 -5.85
N ILE A 82 -1.02 -3.18 -5.20
CA ILE A 82 0.05 -2.31 -5.68
C ILE A 82 1.11 -3.19 -6.34
N TYR A 83 1.30 -3.03 -7.64
CA TYR A 83 2.37 -3.66 -8.39
C TYR A 83 3.61 -2.76 -8.35
N ARG A 84 4.77 -3.35 -8.03
CA ARG A 84 6.08 -2.71 -8.16
C ARG A 84 6.78 -3.25 -9.40
N LEU A 85 7.33 -2.37 -10.20
CA LEU A 85 8.06 -2.68 -11.41
C LEU A 85 9.42 -1.98 -11.38
N TRP A 86 10.42 -2.61 -12.00
CA TRP A 86 11.79 -2.10 -12.04
C TRP A 86 12.30 -2.03 -13.48
N HIS A 87 12.93 -0.92 -13.86
CA HIS A 87 13.66 -0.80 -15.12
C HIS A 87 14.89 0.10 -14.95
N ASP A 88 16.07 -0.48 -15.16
CA ASP A 88 17.40 0.14 -15.06
C ASP A 88 17.72 0.83 -13.73
N SER A 89 17.05 1.92 -13.43
CA SER A 89 17.26 2.76 -12.26
C SER A 89 15.99 3.39 -11.70
N ASP A 90 14.81 2.92 -12.12
CA ASP A 90 13.51 3.49 -11.74
C ASP A 90 12.55 2.40 -11.21
N HIS A 91 11.96 2.66 -10.04
CA HIS A 91 10.85 1.90 -9.52
C HIS A 91 9.51 2.55 -9.88
N PHE A 92 8.71 1.82 -10.65
CA PHE A 92 7.36 2.23 -11.01
C PHE A 92 6.32 1.48 -10.17
N TYR A 93 5.30 2.18 -9.69
CA TYR A 93 4.23 1.62 -8.88
C TYR A 93 2.86 1.92 -9.49
N THR A 94 1.98 0.91 -9.50
CA THR A 94 0.63 1.08 -10.03
C THR A 94 -0.37 0.11 -9.41
N THR A 95 -1.64 0.53 -9.33
CA THR A 95 -2.77 -0.36 -9.06
C THR A 95 -3.45 -0.87 -10.32
N SER A 96 -3.07 -0.35 -11.49
CA SER A 96 -3.63 -0.71 -12.79
C SER A 96 -2.90 -1.90 -13.38
N ILE A 97 -3.64 -3.01 -13.55
CA ILE A 97 -3.15 -4.21 -14.24
C ILE A 97 -2.73 -3.89 -15.67
N THR A 98 -3.51 -3.07 -16.39
CA THR A 98 -3.20 -2.66 -17.76
C THR A 98 -1.91 -1.85 -17.82
N GLU A 99 -1.68 -0.95 -16.87
CA GLU A 99 -0.46 -0.14 -16.84
C GLU A 99 0.77 -0.99 -16.54
N ARG A 100 0.66 -1.90 -15.55
CA ARG A 100 1.69 -2.91 -15.27
C ARG A 100 2.03 -3.70 -16.53
N ASP A 101 1.03 -4.23 -17.24
CA ASP A 101 1.25 -5.05 -18.43
C ASP A 101 1.90 -4.25 -19.58
N ASN A 102 1.54 -2.97 -19.72
CA ASN A 102 2.18 -2.07 -20.67
C ASN A 102 3.65 -1.80 -20.30
N CYS A 103 3.95 -1.52 -19.03
CA CYS A 103 5.33 -1.35 -18.56
C CYS A 103 6.16 -2.61 -18.81
N VAL A 104 5.62 -3.80 -18.53
CA VAL A 104 6.30 -5.07 -18.82
C VAL A 104 6.58 -5.24 -20.31
N ASN A 105 5.62 -4.92 -21.18
CA ASN A 105 5.82 -4.94 -22.63
C ASN A 105 6.90 -3.94 -23.09
N ASN A 106 7.13 -2.89 -22.31
CA ASN A 106 8.16 -1.87 -22.55
C ASN A 106 9.49 -2.15 -21.83
N GLY A 107 9.68 -3.33 -21.25
CA GLY A 107 10.96 -3.78 -20.70
C GLY A 107 11.07 -3.77 -19.17
N TYR A 108 10.08 -3.23 -18.46
CA TYR A 108 10.08 -3.29 -16.99
C TYR A 108 9.97 -4.73 -16.48
N ILE A 109 10.72 -5.04 -15.43
CA ILE A 109 10.59 -6.28 -14.67
C ILE A 109 9.48 -6.10 -13.66
N ASN A 110 8.45 -6.95 -13.72
CA ASN A 110 7.41 -6.97 -12.70
C ASN A 110 7.93 -7.68 -11.44
N GLU A 111 8.15 -6.92 -10.37
CA GLU A 111 8.61 -7.45 -9.08
C GLU A 111 7.47 -8.00 -8.22
N GLY A 112 6.22 -7.79 -8.66
CA GLY A 112 5.02 -8.38 -8.06
C GLY A 112 4.24 -7.42 -7.17
N ILE A 113 3.39 -7.99 -6.33
CA ILE A 113 2.51 -7.23 -5.44
C ILE A 113 3.27 -6.91 -4.16
N VAL A 114 3.42 -5.62 -3.86
CA VAL A 114 4.13 -5.12 -2.67
C VAL A 114 3.20 -4.66 -1.56
N GLY A 115 1.90 -4.58 -1.81
CA GLY A 115 0.91 -4.20 -0.81
C GLY A 115 -0.49 -4.04 -1.40
N TYR A 116 -1.44 -3.66 -0.55
CA TYR A 116 -2.83 -3.44 -0.93
C TYR A 116 -3.36 -2.12 -0.34
N LEU A 117 -4.12 -1.37 -1.15
CA LEU A 117 -4.79 -0.12 -0.78
C LEU A 117 -6.30 -0.30 -0.76
N SER A 118 -7.00 0.44 0.11
CA SER A 118 -8.46 0.52 0.03
C SER A 118 -8.89 1.24 -1.25
N THR A 119 -9.78 0.63 -2.05
CA THR A 119 -10.41 1.28 -3.20
C THR A 119 -11.60 2.15 -2.80
N SER A 120 -12.03 2.06 -1.54
CA SER A 120 -13.04 2.96 -0.99
C SER A 120 -12.35 4.15 -0.34
N SER A 121 -12.72 5.37 -0.74
CA SER A 121 -12.37 6.62 -0.06
C SER A 121 -13.09 6.78 1.29
N ALA A 122 -13.66 5.70 1.83
CA ALA A 122 -14.43 5.73 3.06
C ALA A 122 -13.47 5.87 4.26
N ASN A 123 -13.74 6.86 5.12
CA ASN A 123 -13.08 7.13 6.40
C ASN A 123 -11.68 7.76 6.35
N GLY A 124 -11.48 8.79 5.52
CA GLY A 124 -10.34 9.71 5.71
C GLY A 124 -8.96 9.13 5.42
N LEU A 125 -8.89 8.01 4.70
CA LEU A 125 -7.65 7.54 4.09
C LEU A 125 -7.32 8.49 2.93
N ALA A 126 -6.17 9.16 3.01
CA ALA A 126 -5.64 9.97 1.93
C ALA A 126 -5.56 9.11 0.66
N GLY A 127 -5.96 9.68 -0.48
CA GLY A 127 -5.76 9.02 -1.77
C GLY A 127 -4.28 8.79 -2.00
N TRP A 128 -3.92 7.64 -2.56
CA TRP A 128 -2.56 7.41 -3.07
C TRP A 128 -2.50 8.07 -4.44
N TYR A 129 -1.77 9.18 -4.53
CA TYR A 129 -1.62 9.92 -5.77
C TYR A 129 -0.30 9.55 -6.43
N ARG A 130 -0.22 9.72 -7.75
CA ARG A 130 1.03 9.63 -8.50
C ARG A 130 1.30 10.97 -9.14
N LEU A 131 2.40 11.60 -8.76
CA LEU A 131 2.93 12.80 -9.40
C LEU A 131 3.99 12.38 -10.40
N TYR A 132 4.02 13.02 -11.56
CA TYR A 132 5.06 12.82 -12.57
C TYR A 132 5.88 14.10 -12.70
N HIS A 133 7.21 13.97 -12.70
CA HIS A 133 8.13 15.06 -12.90
C HIS A 133 8.88 14.92 -14.25
N ASP A 134 8.34 15.59 -15.28
CA ASP A 134 8.81 15.55 -16.69
C ASP A 134 10.32 15.79 -16.87
N GLY A 135 10.92 16.66 -16.04
CA GLY A 135 12.36 16.98 -16.14
C GLY A 135 13.31 15.93 -15.54
N LEU A 136 12.80 14.97 -14.77
CA LEU A 136 13.58 13.91 -14.12
C LEU A 136 13.16 12.51 -14.60
N ASP A 137 12.09 12.43 -15.40
CA ASP A 137 11.38 11.20 -15.76
C ASP A 137 11.06 10.32 -14.54
N ASP A 138 10.68 10.97 -13.43
CA ASP A 138 10.49 10.33 -12.12
C ASP A 138 9.04 10.46 -11.63
N HIS A 139 8.61 9.48 -10.84
CA HIS A 139 7.31 9.41 -10.22
C HIS A 139 7.41 9.44 -8.70
N ALA A 140 6.73 10.41 -8.08
CA ALA A 140 6.54 10.44 -6.63
C ALA A 140 5.12 10.01 -6.28
N TYR A 141 4.98 9.32 -5.15
CA TYR A 141 3.70 8.79 -4.71
C TYR A 141 3.27 9.41 -3.36
N PRO A 142 2.71 10.64 -3.35
CA PRO A 142 2.18 11.32 -2.17
C PRO A 142 0.79 10.82 -1.70
#